data_AF-A0A3D9HH76-F1
#
_entry.id   AF-A0A3D9HH76-F1
#
_cell.length_a   1.000
_cell.length_b   1.000
_cell.length_c   1.000
_cell.angle_alpha   90.00
_cell.angle_beta   90.00
_cell.angle_gamma   90.00
#
_symmetry.space_group_name_H-M   'P 1'
#
loop_
_entity.id
_entity.type
_entity.pdbx_description
1 polymer ?
#
loop_
_entity_poly.entity_id
_entity_poly.type
_entity_poly.pdbx_seq_one_letter_code
_entity_poly.pdbx_strand_id
1 'polypeptide(L)'
;MTQIGGLVYLIALLLIKKSVNQRRLKGICVFVFLYLLVTFLIVPFVAPIFGRERIKETEFVQAHSFFFKLANRNYVKSELNNAIEEIAKGFEKQNAGIKIVYLDANFPFIDQFPLLPHLSHNDGKKIDISLIYENPNGKLTNKKPSTSGYGVYEDPKPSEYDQVSVCQSKGNWQYDFPKYLTFGRINKDIKFSERGTRNLINLIVKQPEIGKLFIEPHLKTRLNLTNNKIRFHGCRAVRHDDHIHLQLK
;
A
#
# COMPACT_ATOMS: atom_id res chain seq x y z
N MET A 1 -12.61 -4.79 -11.89
CA MET A 1 -13.75 -5.27 -11.09
C MET A 1 -13.21 -5.84 -9.79
N THR A 2 -13.70 -5.38 -8.63
CA THR A 2 -13.30 -5.91 -7.31
C THR A 2 -14.23 -7.06 -6.90
N GLN A 3 -13.86 -7.85 -5.88
CA GLN A 3 -14.72 -8.91 -5.32
C GLN A 3 -16.14 -8.40 -5.00
N ILE A 4 -16.20 -7.27 -4.28
CA ILE A 4 -17.46 -6.65 -3.83
C ILE A 4 -18.18 -5.95 -4.97
N GLY A 5 -17.46 -5.18 -5.79
CA GLY A 5 -18.06 -4.44 -6.90
C GLY A 5 -18.74 -5.36 -7.90
N GLY A 6 -18.16 -6.54 -8.16
CA GLY A 6 -18.77 -7.55 -9.01
C GLY A 6 -20.09 -8.09 -8.47
N LEU A 7 -20.10 -8.51 -7.20
CA LEU A 7 -21.31 -9.04 -6.55
C LEU A 7 -22.42 -7.99 -6.45
N VAL A 8 -22.08 -6.79 -6.01
CA VAL A 8 -23.06 -5.68 -5.88
C VAL A 8 -23.63 -5.30 -7.23
N TYR A 9 -22.82 -5.33 -8.29
CA TYR A 9 -23.30 -5.06 -9.64
C TYR A 9 -24.36 -6.08 -10.09
N LEU A 10 -24.12 -7.37 -9.84
CA LEU A 10 -25.11 -8.41 -10.14
C LEU A 10 -26.42 -8.22 -9.36
N ILE A 11 -26.33 -7.89 -8.07
CA ILE A 11 -27.52 -7.60 -7.25
C ILE A 11 -28.29 -6.39 -7.81
N ALA A 12 -27.58 -5.31 -8.15
CA ALA A 12 -28.21 -4.12 -8.72
C ALA A 12 -28.92 -4.40 -10.06
N LEU A 13 -28.36 -5.29 -10.90
CA LEU A 13 -28.99 -5.72 -12.15
C LEU A 13 -30.31 -6.49 -11.92
N LEU A 14 -30.39 -7.30 -10.86
CA LEU A 14 -31.59 -8.08 -10.51
C LEU A 14 -32.69 -7.20 -9.92
N LEU A 15 -32.34 -6.17 -9.16
CA LEU A 15 -33.31 -5.27 -8.53
C LEU A 15 -34.05 -4.35 -9.52
N ILE A 16 -33.48 -4.12 -10.71
CA ILE A 16 -34.00 -3.14 -11.66
C ILE A 16 -34.66 -3.84 -12.85
N LYS A 17 -36.00 -3.84 -12.82
CA LYS A 17 -36.85 -4.34 -13.92
C LYS A 17 -36.49 -3.66 -15.25
N LYS A 18 -36.57 -4.42 -16.35
CA LYS A 18 -36.24 -3.93 -17.70
C LYS A 18 -37.14 -2.79 -18.18
N SER A 19 -38.38 -2.71 -17.69
CA SER A 19 -39.41 -1.74 -18.09
C SER A 19 -39.31 -0.36 -17.41
N VAL A 20 -38.35 -0.16 -16.51
CA VAL A 20 -38.24 1.09 -15.74
C VAL A 20 -37.69 2.22 -16.62
N ASN A 21 -38.39 3.36 -16.69
CA ASN A 21 -37.89 4.55 -17.35
C ASN A 21 -36.60 5.08 -16.67
N GLN A 22 -35.65 5.59 -17.46
CA GLN A 22 -34.30 6.00 -17.03
C GLN A 22 -33.52 4.87 -16.33
N ARG A 23 -33.70 3.63 -16.78
CA ARG A 23 -33.10 2.42 -16.20
C ARG A 23 -31.61 2.54 -15.88
N ARG A 24 -30.81 3.14 -16.77
CA ARG A 24 -29.35 3.28 -16.59
C ARG A 24 -29.02 4.17 -15.38
N LEU A 25 -29.64 5.34 -15.28
CA LEU A 25 -29.39 6.27 -14.18
C LEU A 25 -29.80 5.65 -12.84
N LYS A 26 -31.00 5.07 -12.77
CA LYS A 26 -31.46 4.33 -11.57
C LYS A 26 -30.54 3.15 -11.24
N GLY A 27 -30.03 2.46 -12.26
CA GLY A 27 -28.97 1.44 -12.18
C GLY A 27 -27.74 1.90 -11.44
N ILE A 28 -27.19 3.02 -11.88
CA ILE A 28 -26.02 3.61 -11.27
C ILE A 28 -26.33 4.04 -9.82
N CYS A 29 -27.46 4.69 -9.57
CA CYS A 29 -27.83 5.11 -8.23
C CYS A 29 -27.97 3.92 -7.25
N VAL A 30 -28.68 2.86 -7.65
CA VAL A 30 -28.83 1.64 -6.83
C VAL A 30 -27.49 0.96 -6.62
N PHE A 31 -26.67 0.81 -7.67
CA PHE A 31 -25.34 0.23 -7.55
C PHE A 31 -24.46 1.01 -6.56
N VAL A 32 -24.37 2.33 -6.73
CA VAL A 32 -23.55 3.18 -5.85
C VAL A 32 -24.04 3.11 -4.41
N PHE A 33 -25.36 3.20 -4.19
CA PHE A 33 -25.94 3.10 -2.85
C PHE A 33 -25.62 1.76 -2.19
N LEU A 34 -25.90 0.65 -2.87
CA LEU A 34 -25.59 -0.69 -2.36
C LEU A 34 -24.09 -0.90 -2.16
N TYR A 35 -23.26 -0.38 -3.06
CA TYR A 35 -21.80 -0.53 -2.97
C TYR A 35 -21.26 0.15 -1.73
N LEU A 36 -21.71 1.37 -1.44
CA LEU A 36 -21.31 2.10 -0.24
C LEU A 36 -21.82 1.41 1.04
N LEU A 37 -23.08 0.97 1.05
CA LEU A 37 -23.66 0.23 2.16
C LEU A 37 -22.87 -1.05 2.44
N VAL A 38 -22.65 -1.88 1.42
CA VAL A 38 -21.90 -3.13 1.54
C VAL A 38 -20.46 -2.86 1.99
N THR A 39 -19.76 -1.92 1.34
CA THR A 39 -18.36 -1.59 1.63
C THR A 39 -18.13 -1.13 3.06
N PHE A 40 -19.00 -0.27 3.60
CA PHE A 40 -18.77 0.36 4.90
C PHE A 40 -19.53 -0.28 6.06
N LEU A 41 -20.67 -0.94 5.82
CA LEU A 41 -21.53 -1.48 6.88
C LEU A 41 -21.59 -3.00 6.93
N ILE A 42 -21.20 -3.72 5.87
CA ILE A 42 -21.29 -5.20 5.82
C ILE A 42 -19.90 -5.82 5.80
N VAL A 43 -19.07 -5.44 4.83
CA VAL A 43 -17.76 -6.04 4.58
C VAL A 43 -16.86 -6.04 5.82
N PRO A 44 -16.73 -4.96 6.63
CA PRO A 44 -15.85 -4.97 7.79
C PRO A 44 -16.21 -6.02 8.85
N PHE A 45 -17.49 -6.40 8.95
CA PHE A 45 -17.98 -7.39 9.92
C PHE A 45 -17.95 -8.82 9.37
N VAL A 46 -18.01 -8.98 8.04
CA VAL A 46 -18.01 -10.29 7.39
C VAL A 46 -16.58 -10.75 7.06
N ALA A 47 -15.67 -9.83 6.70
CA ALA A 47 -14.29 -10.15 6.34
C ALA A 47 -13.53 -11.01 7.38
N PRO A 48 -13.72 -10.83 8.71
CA PRO A 48 -13.02 -11.64 9.71
C PRO A 48 -13.32 -13.14 9.61
N ILE A 49 -14.52 -13.51 9.14
CA ILE A 49 -14.90 -14.91 8.89
C ILE A 49 -14.00 -15.54 7.82
N PHE A 50 -13.49 -14.73 6.88
CA PHE A 50 -12.56 -15.12 5.83
C PHE A 50 -11.09 -14.94 6.24
N GLY A 51 -10.80 -14.67 7.52
CA GLY A 51 -9.43 -14.46 8.02
C GLY A 51 -8.83 -13.12 7.61
N ARG A 52 -9.67 -12.12 7.32
CA ARG A 52 -9.27 -10.77 6.94
C ARG A 52 -9.89 -9.74 7.86
N GLU A 53 -9.10 -8.77 8.27
CA GLU A 53 -9.57 -7.62 9.02
C GLU A 53 -9.17 -6.36 8.28
N ARG A 54 -10.01 -5.33 8.41
CA ARG A 54 -9.65 -4.00 7.94
C ARG A 54 -8.42 -3.51 8.71
N ILE A 55 -7.50 -2.83 8.02
CA ILE A 55 -6.36 -2.19 8.67
C ILE A 55 -6.86 -1.20 9.72
N LYS A 56 -6.33 -1.30 10.94
CA LYS A 56 -6.68 -0.43 12.06
C LYS A 56 -5.98 0.92 11.91
N GLU A 57 -6.72 1.95 11.51
CA GLU A 57 -6.25 3.34 11.55
C GLU A 57 -6.28 3.84 12.99
N THR A 58 -5.17 4.39 13.46
CA THR A 58 -4.98 4.88 14.83
C THR A 58 -4.39 6.30 14.79
N GLU A 59 -4.08 6.87 15.95
CA GLU A 59 -3.31 8.09 16.04
C GLU A 59 -1.90 7.97 15.44
N PHE A 60 -1.35 6.75 15.30
CA PHE A 60 -0.02 6.48 14.74
C PHE A 60 -0.05 5.81 13.35
N VAL A 61 -1.21 5.42 12.83
CA VAL A 61 -1.36 4.71 11.54
C VAL A 61 -2.47 5.35 10.72
N GLN A 62 -2.18 5.72 9.47
CA GLN A 62 -3.17 6.30 8.57
C GLN A 62 -3.05 5.76 7.14
N ALA A 63 -4.18 5.77 6.42
CA ALA A 63 -4.18 5.53 4.98
C ALA A 63 -3.57 6.72 4.25
N HIS A 64 -2.81 6.47 3.18
CA HIS A 64 -2.39 7.54 2.28
C HIS A 64 -3.57 8.18 1.55
N SER A 65 -4.54 7.36 1.13
CA SER A 65 -5.71 7.80 0.37
C SER A 65 -6.98 7.08 0.83
N PHE A 66 -8.11 7.80 0.80
CA PHE A 66 -9.42 7.21 1.00
C PHE A 66 -9.77 6.17 -0.09
N PHE A 67 -9.09 6.24 -1.24
CA PHE A 67 -9.26 5.27 -2.34
C PHE A 67 -9.09 3.82 -1.87
N PHE A 68 -8.07 3.52 -1.05
CA PHE A 68 -7.84 2.15 -0.59
C PHE A 68 -9.02 1.61 0.24
N LYS A 69 -9.69 2.48 1.01
CA LYS A 69 -10.90 2.13 1.76
C LYS A 69 -12.09 1.91 0.82
N LEU A 70 -12.33 2.85 -0.10
CA LEU A 70 -13.43 2.77 -1.05
C LEU A 70 -13.29 1.56 -1.99
N ALA A 71 -12.07 1.20 -2.37
CA ALA A 71 -11.77 0.05 -3.22
C ALA A 71 -11.70 -1.28 -2.45
N ASN A 72 -11.88 -1.27 -1.12
CA ASN A 72 -11.72 -2.44 -0.24
C ASN A 72 -10.34 -3.10 -0.36
N ARG A 73 -9.30 -2.29 -0.47
CA ARG A 73 -7.89 -2.68 -0.65
C ARG A 73 -7.05 -2.59 0.63
N ASN A 74 -7.71 -2.42 1.77
CA ASN A 74 -7.10 -2.19 3.07
C ASN A 74 -7.43 -3.31 4.06
N TYR A 75 -7.46 -4.55 3.59
CA TYR A 75 -7.69 -5.73 4.42
C TYR A 75 -6.42 -6.58 4.54
N VAL A 76 -6.15 -7.08 5.74
CA VAL A 76 -4.95 -7.86 6.07
C VAL A 76 -5.31 -8.98 7.05
N LYS A 77 -4.39 -9.91 7.31
CA LYS A 77 -4.51 -10.80 8.47
C LYS A 77 -4.35 -10.03 9.78
N SER A 78 -4.98 -10.53 10.85
CA SER A 78 -4.90 -9.91 12.19
C SER A 78 -3.46 -9.81 12.70
N GLU A 79 -2.59 -10.77 12.38
CA GLU A 79 -1.17 -10.75 12.74
C GLU A 79 -0.43 -9.55 12.12
N LEU A 80 -0.78 -9.17 10.88
CA LEU A 80 -0.18 -8.00 10.23
C LEU A 80 -0.70 -6.70 10.85
N ASN A 81 -1.98 -6.65 11.22
CA ASN A 81 -2.54 -5.52 11.98
C ASN A 81 -1.78 -5.28 13.29
N ASN A 82 -1.58 -6.35 14.07
CA ASN A 82 -0.86 -6.28 15.34
C ASN A 82 0.60 -5.85 15.13
N ALA A 83 1.29 -6.40 14.13
CA ALA A 83 2.66 -6.01 13.81
C ALA A 83 2.76 -4.52 13.42
N ILE A 84 1.85 -4.02 12.56
CA ILE A 84 1.83 -2.60 12.17
C ILE A 84 1.61 -1.70 13.37
N GLU A 85 0.69 -2.07 14.27
CA GLU A 85 0.41 -1.29 15.48
C GLU A 85 1.64 -1.17 16.39
N GLU A 86 2.35 -2.28 16.63
CA GLU A 86 3.56 -2.28 17.45
C GLU A 86 4.73 -1.53 16.78
N ILE A 87 4.88 -1.67 15.46
CA ILE A 87 5.86 -0.86 14.69
C ILE A 87 5.51 0.63 14.82
N ALA A 88 4.22 1.01 14.71
CA ALA A 88 3.78 2.40 14.78
C ALA A 88 4.02 3.02 16.15
N LYS A 89 3.67 2.32 17.23
CA LYS A 89 3.95 2.75 18.61
C LYS A 89 5.46 2.89 18.85
N GLY A 90 6.26 1.94 18.36
CA GLY A 90 7.72 1.99 18.45
C GLY A 90 8.32 3.16 17.66
N PHE A 91 7.74 3.47 16.50
CA PHE A 91 8.20 4.55 15.63
C PHE A 91 7.89 5.91 16.23
N GLU A 92 6.69 6.10 16.79
CA GLU A 92 6.30 7.32 17.49
C GLU A 92 7.24 7.64 18.67
N LYS A 93 7.60 6.64 19.47
CA LYS A 93 8.54 6.81 20.60
C LYS A 93 9.90 7.37 20.16
N GLN A 94 10.33 7.09 18.93
CA GLN A 94 11.59 7.57 18.36
C GLN A 94 11.44 8.84 17.52
N ASN A 95 10.24 9.10 17.00
CA ASN A 95 9.95 10.12 15.99
C ASN A 95 8.57 10.73 16.28
N ALA A 96 8.47 11.48 17.39
CA ALA A 96 7.21 12.00 17.89
C ALA A 96 6.42 12.80 16.84
N GLY A 97 5.12 12.54 16.76
CA GLY A 97 4.17 13.16 15.84
C GLY A 97 4.19 12.60 14.42
N ILE A 98 4.92 11.51 14.15
CA ILE A 98 5.02 10.94 12.79
C ILE A 98 4.30 9.60 12.71
N LYS A 99 3.24 9.58 11.91
CA LYS A 99 2.44 8.37 11.65
C LYS A 99 3.07 7.47 10.59
N ILE A 100 2.83 6.17 10.69
CA ILE A 100 3.00 5.23 9.58
C ILE A 100 1.88 5.47 8.57
N VAL A 101 2.26 5.63 7.29
CA VAL A 101 1.32 5.85 6.18
C VAL A 101 1.30 4.61 5.30
N TYR A 102 0.19 3.90 5.28
CA TYR A 102 0.02 2.71 4.44
C TYR A 102 -0.62 3.03 3.08
N LEU A 103 -0.34 2.16 2.10
CA LEU A 103 -0.80 2.24 0.72
C LEU A 103 -1.75 1.07 0.42
N ASP A 104 -1.41 0.23 -0.57
CA ASP A 104 -2.20 -0.93 -0.96
C ASP A 104 -1.90 -2.14 -0.04
N ALA A 105 -2.92 -2.96 0.17
CA ALA A 105 -2.85 -4.22 0.92
C ALA A 105 -3.69 -5.28 0.18
N ASN A 106 -4.78 -5.78 0.76
CA ASN A 106 -5.57 -6.85 0.15
C ASN A 106 -7.07 -6.57 0.07
N PHE A 107 -7.75 -7.40 -0.71
CA PHE A 107 -9.19 -7.59 -0.70
C PHE A 107 -9.65 -8.43 0.52
N PRO A 108 -10.95 -8.35 0.89
CA PRO A 108 -11.45 -8.88 2.16
C PRO A 108 -11.81 -10.37 2.19
N PHE A 109 -11.96 -11.10 1.06
CA PHE A 109 -12.58 -12.42 1.11
C PHE A 109 -11.77 -13.56 0.49
N ILE A 110 -11.44 -13.48 -0.80
CA ILE A 110 -10.92 -14.63 -1.56
C ILE A 110 -9.43 -14.42 -1.88
N ASP A 111 -8.62 -15.41 -1.54
CA ASP A 111 -7.20 -15.46 -1.90
C ASP A 111 -7.01 -15.61 -3.42
N GLN A 112 -5.85 -15.19 -3.94
CA GLN A 112 -5.52 -15.25 -5.37
C GLN A 112 -6.42 -14.41 -6.29
N PHE A 113 -7.38 -13.65 -5.75
CA PHE A 113 -8.16 -12.72 -6.56
C PHE A 113 -7.23 -11.63 -7.13
N PRO A 114 -7.19 -11.40 -8.45
CA PRO A 114 -6.24 -10.48 -9.07
C PRO A 114 -6.35 -9.05 -8.54
N LEU A 115 -5.28 -8.56 -7.91
CA LEU A 115 -5.15 -7.18 -7.43
C LEU A 115 -4.19 -6.41 -8.33
N LEU A 116 -4.68 -5.84 -9.43
CA LEU A 116 -3.81 -5.05 -10.32
C LEU A 116 -3.44 -3.68 -9.71
N PRO A 117 -2.18 -3.22 -9.78
CA PRO A 117 -1.01 -3.91 -10.33
C PRO A 117 -0.30 -4.85 -9.32
N HIS A 118 -0.65 -4.79 -8.04
CA HIS A 118 -0.06 -5.51 -6.91
C HIS A 118 -0.42 -7.01 -6.83
N LEU A 119 -0.04 -7.79 -7.85
CA LEU A 119 -0.40 -9.21 -7.97
C LEU A 119 0.03 -10.10 -6.79
N SER A 120 1.09 -9.74 -6.08
CA SER A 120 1.56 -10.50 -4.93
C SER A 120 0.65 -10.37 -3.71
N HIS A 121 -0.11 -9.28 -3.61
CA HIS A 121 -1.00 -9.02 -2.48
C HIS A 121 -2.32 -9.77 -2.66
N ASN A 122 -2.26 -11.08 -2.44
CA ASN A 122 -3.33 -12.02 -2.74
C ASN A 122 -3.73 -12.94 -1.57
N ASP A 123 -3.17 -12.71 -0.38
CA ASP A 123 -3.27 -13.59 0.79
C ASP A 123 -3.34 -12.82 2.13
N GLY A 124 -3.59 -11.50 2.07
CA GLY A 124 -3.64 -10.56 3.20
C GLY A 124 -2.42 -10.56 4.10
N LYS A 125 -1.29 -11.11 3.66
CA LYS A 125 -0.02 -11.12 4.40
C LYS A 125 0.88 -9.94 4.05
N LYS A 126 0.45 -9.07 3.13
CA LYS A 126 1.27 -8.04 2.51
C LYS A 126 0.63 -6.67 2.62
N ILE A 127 1.48 -5.66 2.76
CA ILE A 127 1.09 -4.26 2.82
C ILE A 127 2.24 -3.41 2.29
N ASP A 128 1.90 -2.36 1.56
CA ASP A 128 2.84 -1.35 1.14
C ASP A 128 2.79 -0.18 2.12
N ILE A 129 3.94 0.27 2.59
CA ILE A 129 4.11 1.39 3.52
C ILE A 129 4.96 2.44 2.85
N SER A 130 4.55 3.70 2.93
CA SER A 130 5.36 4.78 2.36
C SER A 130 6.72 4.91 3.04
N LEU A 131 7.72 5.34 2.27
CA LEU A 131 8.97 5.89 2.80
C LEU A 131 8.70 7.11 3.70
N ILE A 132 9.69 7.45 4.55
CA ILE A 132 9.63 8.61 5.43
C ILE A 132 10.32 9.81 4.77
N TYR A 133 9.71 10.98 4.92
CA TYR A 133 10.17 12.22 4.32
C TYR A 133 10.38 13.28 5.40
N GLU A 134 11.16 14.29 5.06
CA GLU A 134 11.43 15.48 5.84
C GLU A 134 11.10 16.75 5.06
N ASN A 135 10.69 17.79 5.77
CA ASN A 135 10.44 19.10 5.22
C ASN A 135 11.76 19.87 5.01
N PRO A 136 11.74 21.07 4.39
CA PRO A 136 12.94 21.88 4.17
C PRO A 136 13.74 22.23 5.44
N ASN A 137 13.10 22.16 6.62
CA ASN A 137 13.73 22.44 7.92
C ASN A 137 14.36 21.18 8.55
N GLY A 138 14.42 20.06 7.82
CA GLY A 138 14.95 18.78 8.31
C GLY A 138 14.07 18.06 9.34
N LYS A 139 12.82 18.51 9.53
CA LYS A 139 11.85 17.84 10.41
C LYS A 139 11.07 16.80 9.61
N LEU A 140 10.89 15.62 10.19
CA LEU A 140 10.08 14.55 9.61
C LEU A 140 8.64 15.03 9.34
N THR A 141 7.99 14.47 8.34
CA THR A 141 6.63 14.83 7.97
C THR A 141 5.81 13.67 7.44
N ASN A 142 4.50 13.73 7.68
CA ASN A 142 3.55 12.81 7.06
C ASN A 142 3.17 13.19 5.62
N LYS A 143 3.64 14.33 5.08
CA LYS A 143 3.50 14.66 3.65
C LYS A 143 4.15 13.58 2.76
N LYS A 144 3.65 13.48 1.52
CA LYS A 144 4.06 12.47 0.53
C LYS A 144 4.24 13.11 -0.83
N PRO A 145 5.13 12.58 -1.69
CA PRO A 145 5.49 13.23 -2.95
C PRO A 145 4.49 12.94 -4.09
N SER A 146 3.60 11.97 -3.93
CA SER A 146 2.64 11.52 -4.94
C SER A 146 1.22 11.48 -4.37
N THR A 147 0.23 11.73 -5.23
CA THR A 147 -1.20 11.67 -4.90
C THR A 147 -1.69 10.23 -4.72
N SER A 148 -1.10 9.28 -5.45
CA SER A 148 -1.45 7.86 -5.35
C SER A 148 -0.68 7.13 -4.26
N GLY A 149 0.48 7.67 -3.88
CA GLY A 149 1.46 7.06 -2.99
C GLY A 149 2.54 6.26 -3.71
N TYR A 150 2.46 6.17 -5.04
CA TYR A 150 3.42 5.45 -5.89
C TYR A 150 4.03 6.36 -6.97
N GLY A 151 5.12 5.90 -7.59
CA GLY A 151 5.70 6.44 -8.83
C GLY A 151 6.60 7.66 -8.69
N VAL A 152 6.92 8.09 -7.46
CA VAL A 152 7.98 9.07 -7.21
C VAL A 152 9.13 8.37 -6.51
N TYR A 153 10.15 8.04 -7.30
CA TYR A 153 11.25 7.18 -6.89
C TYR A 153 12.38 7.97 -6.23
N GLU A 154 13.01 7.34 -5.26
CA GLU A 154 14.29 7.74 -4.69
C GLU A 154 15.42 7.12 -5.50
N ASP A 155 15.67 7.66 -6.70
CA ASP A 155 16.65 7.12 -7.65
C ASP A 155 18.06 6.91 -7.04
N PRO A 156 18.85 5.97 -7.57
CA PRO A 156 20.25 5.79 -7.19
C PRO A 156 21.05 7.10 -7.31
N LYS A 157 21.92 7.37 -6.34
CA LYS A 157 22.92 8.44 -6.44
C LYS A 157 23.97 8.04 -7.49
N PRO A 158 24.72 9.01 -8.08
CA PRO A 158 25.74 8.69 -9.10
C PRO A 158 26.82 7.68 -8.67
N SER A 159 27.09 7.56 -7.36
CA SER A 159 28.04 6.61 -6.79
C SER A 159 27.41 5.27 -6.37
N GLU A 160 26.10 5.13 -6.46
CA GLU A 160 25.37 3.91 -6.07
C GLU A 160 25.19 2.98 -7.27
N TYR A 161 25.05 1.68 -7.00
CA TYR A 161 24.75 0.71 -8.04
C TYR A 161 23.35 0.97 -8.60
N ASP A 162 23.29 1.30 -9.89
CA ASP A 162 22.04 1.56 -10.59
C ASP A 162 21.32 0.26 -10.98
N GLN A 163 20.62 -0.33 -10.00
CA GLN A 163 19.81 -1.53 -10.22
C GLN A 163 18.69 -1.29 -11.25
N VAL A 164 18.21 -0.05 -11.37
CA VAL A 164 17.10 0.34 -12.25
C VAL A 164 17.51 0.18 -13.71
N SER A 165 18.62 0.81 -14.10
CA SER A 165 19.19 0.69 -15.45
C SER A 165 19.52 -0.77 -15.80
N VAL A 166 19.99 -1.55 -14.83
CA VAL A 166 20.28 -2.98 -15.02
C VAL A 166 19.01 -3.79 -15.25
N CYS A 167 17.92 -3.51 -14.53
CA CYS A 167 16.65 -4.22 -14.73
C CYS A 167 15.99 -3.85 -16.07
N GLN A 168 16.03 -2.57 -16.45
CA GLN A 168 15.47 -2.08 -17.70
C GLN A 168 16.24 -2.56 -18.93
N SER A 169 17.58 -2.58 -18.89
CA SER A 169 18.40 -3.12 -19.98
C SER A 169 18.17 -4.61 -20.26
N LYS A 170 17.66 -5.36 -19.25
CA LYS A 170 17.21 -6.76 -19.38
C LYS A 170 15.78 -6.90 -19.93
N GLY A 171 15.16 -5.82 -20.39
CA GLY A 171 13.82 -5.83 -20.99
C GLY A 171 12.65 -5.84 -19.99
N ASN A 172 12.89 -5.60 -18.70
CA ASN A 172 11.81 -5.53 -17.70
C ASN A 172 11.12 -4.16 -17.74
N TRP A 173 10.34 -3.91 -18.79
CA TRP A 173 9.61 -2.66 -18.98
C TRP A 173 8.65 -2.32 -17.83
N GLN A 174 8.15 -3.33 -17.11
CA GLN A 174 7.24 -3.14 -15.99
C GLN A 174 7.94 -2.58 -14.74
N TYR A 175 9.27 -2.60 -14.70
CA TYR A 175 10.05 -2.26 -13.50
C TYR A 175 9.77 -0.83 -13.00
N ASP A 176 9.64 0.13 -13.92
CA ASP A 176 9.38 1.54 -13.63
C ASP A 176 7.94 1.97 -13.98
N PHE A 177 7.04 1.02 -14.24
CA PHE A 177 5.65 1.29 -14.61
C PHE A 177 4.90 2.19 -13.61
N PRO A 178 5.10 2.09 -12.28
CA PRO A 178 4.39 2.96 -11.33
C PRO A 178 4.55 4.47 -11.55
N LYS A 179 5.55 4.95 -12.31
CA LYS A 179 5.69 6.36 -12.69
C LYS A 179 4.45 6.92 -13.40
N TYR A 180 3.71 6.07 -14.12
CA TYR A 180 2.44 6.42 -14.78
C TYR A 180 1.24 6.42 -13.83
N LEU A 181 1.40 5.91 -12.61
CA LEU A 181 0.36 5.82 -11.58
C LEU A 181 0.53 6.89 -10.49
N THR A 182 1.40 7.89 -10.66
CA THR A 182 1.62 8.95 -9.65
C THR A 182 0.36 9.76 -9.33
N PHE A 183 -0.50 9.95 -10.32
CA PHE A 183 -1.66 10.86 -10.28
C PHE A 183 -1.29 12.28 -9.83
N GLY A 184 -0.09 12.71 -10.24
CA GLY A 184 0.46 14.03 -9.93
C GLY A 184 1.47 14.02 -8.79
N ARG A 185 2.48 14.89 -8.90
CA ARG A 185 3.46 15.15 -7.85
C ARG A 185 2.97 16.28 -6.96
N ILE A 186 2.95 16.04 -5.65
CA ILE A 186 2.54 16.97 -4.61
C ILE A 186 3.68 17.17 -3.60
N ASN A 187 3.63 18.23 -2.78
CA ASN A 187 4.63 18.50 -1.73
C ASN A 187 6.09 18.47 -2.24
N LYS A 188 6.37 19.14 -3.36
CA LYS A 188 7.69 19.09 -4.04
C LYS A 188 8.87 19.61 -3.19
N ASP A 189 8.57 20.25 -2.07
CA ASP A 189 9.51 20.78 -1.10
C ASP A 189 10.08 19.73 -0.14
N ILE A 190 9.42 18.57 0.01
CA ILE A 190 9.87 17.51 0.93
C ILE A 190 10.97 16.68 0.29
N LYS A 191 11.81 16.07 1.12
CA LYS A 191 12.91 15.20 0.72
C LYS A 191 12.85 13.88 1.45
N PHE A 192 13.41 12.83 0.86
CA PHE A 192 13.54 11.54 1.53
C PHE A 192 14.39 11.65 2.78
N SER A 193 13.89 11.10 3.89
CA SER A 193 14.63 11.07 5.14
C SER A 193 15.30 9.71 5.29
N GLU A 194 16.63 9.68 5.07
CA GLU A 194 17.44 8.48 5.29
C GLU A 194 17.31 7.99 6.74
N ARG A 195 17.43 8.91 7.71
CA ARG A 195 17.29 8.60 9.14
C ARG A 195 15.89 8.07 9.46
N GLY A 196 14.84 8.76 9.02
CA GLY A 196 13.45 8.37 9.31
C GLY A 196 13.11 6.99 8.74
N THR A 197 13.48 6.75 7.48
CA THR A 197 13.20 5.47 6.81
C THR A 197 14.02 4.33 7.42
N ARG A 198 15.29 4.57 7.77
CA ARG A 198 16.12 3.59 8.48
C ARG A 198 15.52 3.21 9.83
N ASN A 199 15.05 4.19 10.62
CA ASN A 199 14.40 3.94 11.90
C ASN A 199 13.17 3.05 11.75
N LEU A 200 12.31 3.36 10.77
CA LEU A 200 11.12 2.56 10.47
C LEU A 200 11.49 1.12 10.10
N ILE A 201 12.41 0.94 9.14
CA ILE A 201 12.83 -0.39 8.68
C ILE A 201 13.42 -1.21 9.83
N ASN A 202 14.25 -0.60 10.69
CA ASN A 202 14.83 -1.27 11.85
C ASN A 202 13.77 -1.76 12.84
N LEU A 203 12.65 -1.04 12.99
CA LEU A 203 11.51 -1.51 13.81
C LEU A 203 10.74 -2.63 13.12
N ILE A 204 10.55 -2.54 11.81
CA ILE A 204 9.87 -3.56 11.03
C ILE A 204 10.61 -4.91 11.13
N VAL A 205 11.92 -4.92 10.90
CA VAL A 205 12.68 -6.18 10.87
C VAL A 205 12.83 -6.85 12.25
N LYS A 206 12.60 -6.10 13.33
CA LYS A 206 12.55 -6.64 14.71
C LYS A 206 11.29 -7.45 14.97
N GLN A 207 10.21 -7.22 14.25
CA GLN A 207 8.96 -7.95 14.46
C GLN A 207 9.10 -9.42 14.08
N PRO A 208 8.82 -10.38 14.98
CA PRO A 208 9.00 -11.80 14.72
C PRO A 208 8.05 -12.35 13.65
N GLU A 209 6.90 -11.75 13.43
CA GLU A 209 5.88 -12.14 12.45
C GLU A 209 6.29 -11.78 11.02
N ILE A 210 7.15 -10.76 10.87
CA ILE A 210 7.62 -10.29 9.58
C ILE A 210 8.67 -11.24 9.01
N GLY A 211 8.41 -11.73 7.79
CA GLY A 211 9.29 -12.64 7.07
C GLY A 211 10.15 -11.94 6.02
N LYS A 212 9.59 -10.95 5.31
CA LYS A 212 10.29 -10.24 4.24
C LYS A 212 9.94 -8.75 4.23
N LEU A 213 10.91 -7.94 3.83
CA LEU A 213 10.78 -6.54 3.50
C LEU A 213 11.49 -6.30 2.17
N PHE A 214 10.80 -5.72 1.18
CA PHE A 214 11.42 -5.34 -0.09
C PHE A 214 11.62 -3.83 -0.18
N ILE A 215 12.84 -3.47 -0.57
CA ILE A 215 13.30 -2.14 -0.97
C ILE A 215 14.35 -2.31 -2.06
N GLU A 216 14.63 -1.24 -2.80
CA GLU A 216 15.69 -1.28 -3.81
C GLU A 216 17.11 -1.47 -3.22
N PRO A 217 18.03 -2.12 -3.95
CA PRO A 217 19.39 -2.36 -3.49
C PRO A 217 20.19 -1.09 -3.14
N HIS A 218 20.02 0.00 -3.89
CA HIS A 218 20.69 1.26 -3.58
C HIS A 218 20.19 1.85 -2.26
N LEU A 219 18.88 1.78 -1.98
CA LEU A 219 18.34 2.19 -0.68
C LEU A 219 18.84 1.31 0.46
N LYS A 220 18.93 -0.01 0.25
CA LYS A 220 19.51 -0.93 1.25
C LYS A 220 20.94 -0.53 1.63
N THR A 221 21.74 -0.14 0.63
CA THR A 221 23.12 0.31 0.80
C THR A 221 23.18 1.69 1.47
N ARG A 222 22.45 2.68 0.92
CA ARG A 222 22.36 4.05 1.42
C ARG A 222 21.97 4.13 2.88
N LEU A 223 21.02 3.30 3.29
CA LEU A 223 20.49 3.24 4.66
C LEU A 223 21.32 2.33 5.59
N ASN A 224 22.40 1.71 5.09
CA ASN A 224 23.25 0.76 5.82
C ASN A 224 22.43 -0.32 6.56
N LEU A 225 21.64 -1.07 5.78
CA LEU A 225 20.69 -2.09 6.24
C LEU A 225 21.23 -3.50 6.00
N THR A 226 21.44 -4.26 7.10
CA THR A 226 22.12 -5.57 7.06
C THR A 226 21.22 -6.77 7.38
N ASN A 227 19.99 -6.56 7.84
CA ASN A 227 19.11 -7.64 8.26
C ASN A 227 18.67 -8.53 7.07
N ASN A 228 18.66 -9.86 7.27
CA ASN A 228 18.35 -10.86 6.23
C ASN A 228 16.88 -10.89 5.76
N LYS A 229 15.96 -10.25 6.51
CA LYS A 229 14.58 -10.02 6.06
C LYS A 229 14.50 -9.00 4.92
N ILE A 230 15.51 -8.13 4.78
CA ILE A 230 15.57 -7.06 3.79
C ILE A 230 16.15 -7.59 2.49
N ARG A 231 15.31 -7.65 1.46
CA ARG A 231 15.59 -8.35 0.21
C ARG A 231 15.29 -7.46 -0.99
N PHE A 232 15.95 -7.80 -2.10
CA PHE A 232 15.55 -7.32 -3.41
C PHE A 232 14.48 -8.26 -3.97
N HIS A 233 13.40 -7.71 -4.53
CA HIS A 233 12.29 -8.49 -5.09
C HIS A 233 12.60 -9.06 -6.49
N GLY A 234 13.65 -8.57 -7.15
CA GLY A 234 14.07 -8.99 -8.48
C GLY A 234 13.46 -8.16 -9.61
N CYS A 235 14.14 -8.09 -10.76
CA CYS A 235 13.73 -7.22 -11.88
C CYS A 235 12.36 -7.52 -12.50
N ARG A 236 11.74 -8.66 -12.18
CA ARG A 236 10.45 -9.06 -12.76
C ARG A 236 9.24 -8.39 -12.11
N ALA A 237 9.42 -7.70 -10.99
CA ALA A 237 8.37 -6.90 -10.35
C ALA A 237 8.76 -5.42 -10.30
N VAL A 238 7.78 -4.55 -10.02
CA VAL A 238 7.97 -3.10 -9.92
C VAL A 238 9.01 -2.74 -8.86
N ARG A 239 9.77 -1.67 -9.08
CA ARG A 239 10.76 -1.17 -8.12
C ARG A 239 10.13 -0.71 -6.79
N HIS A 240 10.89 -0.82 -5.70
CA HIS A 240 10.47 -0.50 -4.32
C HIS A 240 11.34 0.59 -3.69
N ASP A 241 11.43 1.73 -4.36
CA ASP A 241 12.09 2.95 -3.89
C ASP A 241 11.19 4.19 -3.94
N ASP A 242 9.89 3.98 -4.09
CA ASP A 242 8.81 4.91 -3.75
C ASP A 242 8.05 4.45 -2.49
N HIS A 243 8.16 3.18 -2.11
CA HIS A 243 7.54 2.58 -0.94
C HIS A 243 8.35 1.37 -0.40
N ILE A 244 7.95 0.89 0.78
CA ILE A 244 8.43 -0.34 1.42
C ILE A 244 7.34 -1.40 1.28
N HIS A 245 7.66 -2.54 0.70
CA HIS A 245 6.77 -3.69 0.70
C HIS A 245 7.05 -4.59 1.89
N LEU A 246 6.04 -4.87 2.70
CA LEU A 246 6.14 -5.66 3.92
C LEU A 246 5.34 -6.95 3.82
N GLN A 247 5.90 -8.07 4.26
CA GLN A 247 5.26 -9.38 4.20
C GLN A 247 5.45 -10.21 5.49
N LEU A 248 4.36 -10.82 5.98
CA LEU A 248 4.37 -11.85 7.04
C LEU A 248 5.09 -13.14 6.61
N LYS A 249 5.52 -13.93 7.60
CA LYS A 249 6.06 -15.29 7.37
C LYS A 249 5.09 -16.23 6.65
#